data_AF-A0A8T0FJS2-F1
#
_entry.id   AF-A0A8T0FJS2-F1
#
_cell.length_a   1.000
_cell.length_b   1.000
_cell.length_c   1.000
_cell.angle_alpha   90.00
_cell.angle_beta   90.00
_cell.angle_gamma   90.00
#
_symmetry.space_group_name_H-M   'P 1'
#
loop_
_entity.id
_entity.type
_entity.pdbx_description
1 polymer ?
#
loop_
_entity_poly.entity_id
_entity_poly.type
_entity_poly.pdbx_seq_one_letter_code
_entity_poly.pdbx_strand_id
1 'polypeptide(L)'
;MRLKRHFIHRYPLFFMCFVFCGIFIIYYRFNLDDKVSYQFLADDAVTNFLIDTPGCQIPAWNPWDDSVKSLFEKVITPYKCSGRPSFLRILPNGVISVEDALLQYYYEVDPQNVSCTYQEILRNATGSNEEVDNSISLKAPKVLVFDQPMEINFMKTTCKIGNEFDDFVEFLPLTPLNTDVEKRCVDRNIKIKVQKPLNVIFLGIDSISRLNFIRHFPKSQEYLSRFLSPITMEGYTKVGDNTFPNLVPLLTGHYYQHYYDETHNRSMFFDDVEFSWKIFSKLGYRTLLAEDAPEIATFNYFRNGFKSPPTDYYYRPFALAVENSDLRANSKGQCFGSKMEMEVVYDYLKSFTDTMGQNRPFFAFLFLARLTHDVFNFAGYADEPTYQLLKYLHESNILNNTMLVFFSDHGIRYGKIRKTRIGQYEERMPFMHIILPRWFLNEHQIIQKNLITNTKRLTTPLDVHSTICHLASLMSGDTQWDSKLKPGISLFRERDPNTKNVSRVQGLTPTGFTCQVSKPISKDESAVRIAAETVIQTLKKMV
;
A
#
# COMPACT_ATOMS: atom_id res chain seq x y z
N MET A 1 -32.59 -25.47 -11.92
CA MET A 1 -32.93 -25.10 -10.52
C MET A 1 -33.90 -26.09 -9.84
N ARG A 2 -33.74 -27.42 -10.00
CA ARG A 2 -34.65 -28.43 -9.37
C ARG A 2 -33.96 -29.57 -8.59
N LEU A 3 -32.63 -29.65 -8.54
CA LEU A 3 -31.93 -30.70 -7.77
C LEU A 3 -31.46 -30.30 -6.35
N LYS A 4 -31.41 -29.01 -6.00
CA LYS A 4 -30.89 -28.58 -4.67
C LYS A 4 -31.92 -28.60 -3.53
N ARG A 5 -33.22 -28.76 -3.81
CA ARG A 5 -34.29 -28.73 -2.77
C ARG A 5 -34.53 -30.05 -2.04
N HIS A 6 -33.95 -31.18 -2.48
CA HIS A 6 -34.21 -32.49 -1.87
C HIS A 6 -33.27 -32.91 -0.74
N PHE A 7 -32.09 -32.28 -0.60
CA PHE A 7 -31.16 -32.65 0.47
C PHE A 7 -31.51 -32.02 1.83
N ILE A 8 -32.09 -30.80 1.82
CA ILE A 8 -32.36 -30.03 3.04
C ILE A 8 -33.55 -30.61 3.84
N HIS A 9 -34.51 -31.27 3.17
CA HIS A 9 -35.69 -31.80 3.85
C HIS A 9 -35.54 -33.21 4.44
N ARG A 10 -34.55 -34.01 4.00
CA ARG A 10 -34.39 -35.39 4.51
C ARG A 10 -33.56 -35.51 5.78
N TYR A 11 -32.70 -34.52 6.09
CA TYR A 11 -31.79 -34.59 7.24
C TYR A 11 -31.62 -33.24 7.96
N PRO A 12 -32.71 -32.64 8.48
CA PRO A 12 -32.66 -31.35 9.16
C PRO A 12 -31.71 -31.37 10.37
N LEU A 13 -31.64 -32.49 11.11
CA LEU A 13 -30.69 -32.67 12.21
C LEU A 13 -29.22 -32.69 11.75
N PHE A 14 -28.92 -33.26 10.58
CA PHE A 14 -27.53 -33.36 10.10
C PHE A 14 -27.02 -31.98 9.65
N PHE A 15 -27.86 -31.20 8.98
CA PHE A 15 -27.53 -29.82 8.60
C PHE A 15 -27.42 -28.91 9.83
N MET A 16 -28.31 -29.06 10.83
CA MET A 16 -28.18 -28.34 12.10
C MET A 16 -26.88 -28.71 12.82
N CYS A 17 -26.52 -29.99 12.92
CA CYS A 17 -25.25 -30.41 13.52
C CYS A 17 -24.04 -29.88 12.75
N PHE A 18 -24.07 -29.84 11.42
CA PHE A 18 -22.96 -29.30 10.63
C PHE A 18 -22.79 -27.79 10.82
N VAL A 19 -23.89 -27.05 10.89
CA VAL A 19 -23.90 -25.61 11.18
C VAL A 19 -23.48 -25.35 12.62
N PHE A 20 -23.97 -26.15 13.59
CA PHE A 20 -23.56 -26.03 14.99
C PHE A 20 -22.09 -26.37 15.19
N CYS A 21 -21.57 -27.44 14.58
CA CYS A 21 -20.15 -27.78 14.62
C CYS A 21 -19.30 -26.72 13.90
N GLY A 22 -19.77 -26.16 12.78
CA GLY A 22 -19.10 -25.06 12.09
C GLY A 22 -19.02 -23.80 12.95
N ILE A 23 -20.14 -23.40 13.56
CA ILE A 23 -20.21 -22.26 14.50
C ILE A 23 -19.38 -22.56 15.75
N PHE A 24 -19.39 -23.78 16.27
CA PHE A 24 -18.60 -24.17 17.44
C PHE A 24 -17.11 -24.18 17.11
N ILE A 25 -16.68 -24.64 15.93
CA ILE A 25 -15.27 -24.58 15.48
C ILE A 25 -14.83 -23.13 15.25
N ILE A 26 -15.69 -22.29 14.67
CA ILE A 26 -15.40 -20.85 14.49
C ILE A 26 -15.34 -20.15 15.85
N TYR A 27 -16.30 -20.39 16.74
CA TYR A 27 -16.33 -19.86 18.10
C TYR A 27 -15.15 -20.35 18.94
N TYR A 28 -14.75 -21.62 18.79
CA TYR A 28 -13.62 -22.20 19.51
C TYR A 28 -12.28 -21.75 18.92
N ARG A 29 -12.17 -21.51 17.60
CA ARG A 29 -10.99 -20.87 16.99
C ARG A 29 -10.86 -19.41 17.42
N PHE A 30 -11.94 -18.64 17.40
CA PHE A 30 -11.96 -17.26 17.91
C PHE A 30 -11.61 -17.20 19.40
N ASN A 31 -12.19 -18.09 20.23
CA ASN A 31 -11.88 -18.12 21.67
C ASN A 31 -10.51 -18.73 21.99
N LEU A 32 -9.90 -19.54 21.11
CA LEU A 32 -8.52 -20.03 21.28
C LEU A 32 -7.49 -18.94 20.91
N ASP A 33 -7.79 -18.07 19.94
CA ASP A 33 -6.94 -16.92 19.64
C ASP A 33 -6.98 -15.86 20.76
N ASP A 34 -8.12 -15.71 21.45
CA ASP A 34 -8.25 -14.79 22.60
C ASP A 34 -7.73 -15.38 23.93
N LYS A 35 -7.61 -16.71 24.06
CA LYS A 35 -7.11 -17.39 25.28
C LYS A 35 -5.61 -17.71 25.26
N VAL A 36 -4.83 -17.04 24.43
CA VAL A 36 -3.37 -17.08 24.57
C VAL A 36 -3.00 -16.25 25.80
N SER A 37 -2.78 -16.94 26.93
CA SER A 37 -2.11 -16.37 28.09
C SER A 37 -0.77 -15.78 27.62
N TYR A 38 -0.73 -14.44 27.52
CA TYR A 38 0.50 -13.71 27.25
C TYR A 38 1.40 -13.88 28.46
N GLN A 39 2.29 -14.87 28.42
CA GLN A 39 3.43 -14.93 29.33
C GLN A 39 4.33 -13.74 28.98
N PHE A 40 4.06 -12.60 29.63
CA PHE A 40 5.04 -11.54 29.81
C PHE A 40 6.16 -12.13 30.68
N LEU A 41 7.14 -12.76 30.02
CA LEU A 41 8.45 -12.94 30.63
C LEU A 41 9.07 -11.55 30.70
N ALA A 42 8.77 -10.84 31.78
CA ALA A 42 9.58 -9.75 32.26
C ALA A 42 10.89 -10.38 32.78
N ASP A 43 11.90 -10.47 31.91
CA ASP A 43 13.29 -10.19 32.32
C ASP A 43 14.17 -9.95 31.08
N ASP A 44 14.65 -8.72 31.00
CA ASP A 44 16.06 -8.32 31.10
C ASP A 44 16.13 -6.85 30.66
N ALA A 45 16.93 -6.05 31.36
CA ALA A 45 17.09 -4.62 31.12
C ALA A 45 17.48 -4.37 29.66
N VAL A 46 16.51 -3.95 28.83
CA VAL A 46 16.80 -3.43 27.49
C VAL A 46 17.66 -2.18 27.69
N THR A 47 18.94 -2.28 27.37
CA THR A 47 19.90 -1.18 27.49
C THR A 47 20.14 -0.46 26.17
N ASN A 48 19.78 -1.09 25.03
CA ASN A 48 19.97 -0.53 23.70
C ASN A 48 18.63 -0.18 23.04
N PHE A 49 18.49 1.06 22.62
CA PHE A 49 17.25 1.61 22.07
C PHE A 49 17.46 2.14 20.65
N LEU A 50 16.53 1.80 19.75
CA LEU A 50 16.44 2.35 18.39
C LEU A 50 16.03 3.82 18.43
N ILE A 51 15.05 4.12 19.28
CA ILE A 51 14.59 5.46 19.62
C ILE A 51 14.82 5.62 21.11
N ASP A 52 15.67 6.57 21.48
CA ASP A 52 15.96 6.90 22.88
C ASP A 52 15.70 8.38 23.12
N THR A 53 14.47 8.69 23.52
CA THR A 53 14.03 10.05 23.79
C THR A 53 13.25 10.10 25.10
N PRO A 54 13.21 11.26 25.80
CA PRO A 54 12.43 11.40 27.03
C PRO A 54 10.94 11.01 26.89
N GLY A 55 10.35 11.23 25.71
CA GLY A 55 8.96 10.89 25.41
C GLY A 55 8.74 9.44 25.01
N CYS A 56 9.76 8.77 24.46
CA CYS A 56 9.61 7.43 23.90
C CYS A 56 10.96 6.69 23.87
N GLN A 57 10.94 5.45 24.36
CA GLN A 57 12.03 4.49 24.22
C GLN A 57 11.53 3.25 23.47
N ILE A 58 12.20 2.91 22.37
CA ILE A 58 11.88 1.72 21.55
C ILE A 58 13.13 0.82 21.50
N PRO A 59 13.05 -0.46 21.91
CA PRO A 59 14.18 -1.37 21.88
C PRO A 59 14.81 -1.52 20.48
N ALA A 60 16.14 -1.61 20.43
CA ALA A 60 16.86 -1.93 19.20
C ALA A 60 16.85 -3.44 18.93
N TRP A 61 15.74 -3.95 18.38
CA TRP A 61 15.59 -5.37 18.04
C TRP A 61 16.55 -5.82 16.94
N ASN A 62 17.12 -7.02 17.10
CA ASN A 62 17.93 -7.68 16.07
C ASN A 62 17.01 -8.28 14.99
N PRO A 63 17.15 -7.91 13.69
CA PRO A 63 16.39 -8.53 12.61
C PRO A 63 16.55 -10.06 12.55
N TRP A 64 17.66 -10.59 13.04
CA TRP A 64 18.03 -12.01 13.03
C TRP A 64 17.96 -12.64 14.41
N ASP A 65 17.06 -12.18 15.28
CA ASP A 65 16.85 -12.79 16.60
C ASP A 65 16.45 -14.27 16.51
N ASP A 66 16.88 -15.07 17.49
CA ASP A 66 16.65 -16.53 17.52
C ASP A 66 15.16 -16.89 17.46
N SER A 67 14.27 -16.04 18.00
CA SER A 67 12.82 -16.24 17.91
C SER A 67 12.26 -16.11 16.49
N VAL A 68 12.99 -15.46 15.57
CA VAL A 68 12.56 -15.21 14.19
C VAL A 68 13.36 -16.05 13.18
N LYS A 69 14.61 -16.44 13.49
CA LYS A 69 15.49 -17.19 12.57
C LYS A 69 14.81 -18.40 11.93
N SER A 70 14.07 -19.19 12.72
CA SER A 70 13.39 -20.41 12.23
C SER A 70 12.12 -20.14 11.40
N LEU A 71 11.63 -18.89 11.40
CA LEU A 71 10.45 -18.47 10.64
C LEU A 71 10.82 -17.81 9.30
N PHE A 72 12.04 -17.29 9.20
CA PHE A 72 12.56 -16.66 8.01
C PHE A 72 13.03 -17.71 7.00
N GLU A 73 12.49 -17.61 5.79
CA GLU A 73 12.94 -18.38 4.63
C GLU A 73 13.41 -17.40 3.55
N LYS A 74 14.68 -17.53 3.18
CA LYS A 74 15.25 -16.71 2.12
C LYS A 74 14.66 -17.15 0.78
N VAL A 75 13.97 -16.23 0.11
CA VAL A 75 13.57 -16.39 -1.29
C VAL A 75 14.82 -16.34 -2.16
N ILE A 76 15.15 -17.45 -2.82
CA ILE A 76 16.31 -17.57 -3.72
C ILE A 76 15.93 -17.67 -5.19
N THR A 77 14.69 -18.04 -5.48
CA THR A 77 14.15 -18.12 -6.83
C THR A 77 13.09 -17.04 -7.04
N PRO A 78 13.06 -16.35 -8.18
CA PRO A 78 11.98 -15.42 -8.51
C PRO A 78 10.62 -16.12 -8.50
N TYR A 79 9.56 -15.35 -8.21
CA TYR A 79 8.20 -15.85 -8.35
C TYR A 79 7.93 -16.12 -9.83
N LYS A 80 7.41 -17.31 -10.16
CA LYS A 80 7.18 -17.71 -11.56
C LYS A 80 5.70 -17.58 -11.90
N CYS A 81 5.40 -16.66 -12.81
CA CYS A 81 4.10 -16.56 -13.44
C CYS A 81 4.07 -17.34 -14.75
N SER A 82 3.00 -18.11 -14.94
CA SER A 82 2.81 -18.93 -16.14
C SER A 82 2.27 -18.08 -17.29
N GLY A 83 2.88 -18.20 -18.47
CA GLY A 83 2.44 -17.50 -19.66
C GLY A 83 3.62 -17.03 -20.49
N ARG A 84 3.37 -16.63 -21.74
CA ARG A 84 4.39 -16.02 -22.59
C ARG A 84 4.56 -14.53 -22.25
N PRO A 85 5.77 -13.97 -22.34
CA PRO A 85 5.99 -12.54 -22.18
C PRO A 85 5.20 -11.74 -23.21
N SER A 86 4.64 -10.60 -22.81
CA SER A 86 3.96 -9.72 -23.76
C SER A 86 4.92 -9.19 -24.81
N PHE A 87 4.48 -9.23 -26.07
CA PHE A 87 5.11 -8.52 -27.19
C PHE A 87 4.50 -7.13 -27.40
N LEU A 88 3.52 -6.72 -26.60
CA LEU A 88 2.94 -5.38 -26.64
C LEU A 88 3.69 -4.49 -25.65
N ARG A 89 4.14 -3.33 -26.14
CA ARG A 89 4.75 -2.30 -25.31
C ARG A 89 3.87 -1.07 -25.24
N ILE A 90 3.68 -0.58 -24.02
CA ILE A 90 3.04 0.70 -23.76
C ILE A 90 4.11 1.78 -23.80
N LEU A 91 3.94 2.73 -24.71
CA LEU A 91 4.73 3.95 -24.81
C LEU A 91 3.96 5.14 -24.20
N PRO A 92 4.65 6.26 -23.92
CA PRO A 92 4.03 7.43 -23.32
C PRO A 92 2.81 7.93 -24.12
N ASN A 93 1.86 8.56 -23.43
CA ASN A 93 0.62 9.09 -24.01
C ASN A 93 -0.31 8.01 -24.62
N GLY A 94 -0.33 6.82 -24.02
CA GLY A 94 -1.27 5.74 -24.37
C GLY A 94 -1.04 5.14 -25.76
N VAL A 95 0.21 5.16 -26.25
CA VAL A 95 0.60 4.53 -27.52
C VAL A 95 0.93 3.06 -27.26
N ILE A 96 0.45 2.14 -28.09
CA ILE A 96 0.84 0.72 -28.06
C ILE A 96 1.66 0.38 -29.30
N SER A 97 2.81 -0.23 -29.07
CA SER A 97 3.73 -0.71 -30.11
C SER A 97 3.97 -2.20 -29.98
N VAL A 98 4.42 -2.83 -31.06
CA VAL A 98 4.85 -4.22 -31.09
C VAL A 98 6.36 -4.31 -30.87
N GLU A 99 6.77 -5.21 -29.98
CA GLU A 99 8.17 -5.57 -29.76
C GLU A 99 8.52 -6.77 -30.66
N ASP A 100 8.92 -6.47 -31.90
CA ASP A 100 9.20 -7.47 -32.95
C ASP A 100 10.13 -8.59 -32.49
N ALA A 101 11.17 -8.25 -31.71
CA ALA A 101 12.13 -9.23 -31.19
C ALA A 101 11.47 -10.22 -30.20
N LEU A 102 10.56 -9.76 -29.35
CA LEU A 102 9.84 -10.63 -28.41
C LEU A 102 8.81 -11.49 -29.14
N LEU A 103 8.12 -10.91 -30.13
CA LEU A 103 7.18 -11.63 -30.96
C LEU A 103 7.88 -12.78 -31.71
N GLN A 104 9.00 -12.50 -32.38
CA GLN A 104 9.77 -13.52 -33.10
C GLN A 104 10.34 -14.59 -32.15
N TYR A 105 10.91 -14.17 -31.01
CA TYR A 105 11.58 -15.11 -30.09
C TYR A 105 10.61 -16.01 -29.32
N TYR A 106 9.49 -15.48 -28.82
CA TYR A 106 8.56 -16.23 -27.97
C TYR A 106 7.35 -16.81 -28.71
N TYR A 107 7.04 -16.28 -29.90
CA TYR A 107 5.87 -16.68 -30.67
C TYR A 107 6.20 -17.18 -32.07
N GLU A 108 7.43 -17.01 -32.55
CA GLU A 108 7.86 -17.48 -33.89
C GLU A 108 6.96 -16.91 -35.02
N VAL A 109 6.47 -15.68 -34.84
CA VAL A 109 5.58 -15.01 -35.79
C VAL A 109 6.16 -13.65 -36.20
N ASP A 110 6.06 -13.34 -37.49
CA ASP A 110 6.40 -12.02 -38.02
C ASP A 110 5.36 -10.95 -37.65
N PRO A 111 5.76 -9.70 -37.37
CA PRO A 111 4.84 -8.62 -37.00
C PRO A 111 3.68 -8.39 -37.98
N GLN A 112 3.91 -8.62 -39.28
CA GLN A 112 2.88 -8.47 -40.32
C GLN A 112 1.74 -9.50 -40.21
N ASN A 113 1.95 -10.59 -39.48
CA ASN A 113 0.98 -11.67 -39.27
C ASN A 113 0.24 -11.54 -37.93
N VAL A 114 0.39 -10.41 -37.24
CA VAL A 114 -0.33 -10.10 -36.00
C VAL A 114 -1.44 -9.11 -36.30
N SER A 115 -2.67 -9.46 -35.91
CA SER A 115 -3.80 -8.55 -35.95
C SER A 115 -4.47 -8.53 -34.59
N CYS A 116 -4.68 -7.32 -34.06
CA CYS A 116 -5.24 -7.15 -32.72
C CYS A 116 -6.54 -6.35 -32.77
N THR A 117 -7.43 -6.70 -31.86
CA THR A 117 -8.61 -5.90 -31.51
C THR A 117 -8.52 -5.53 -30.04
N TYR A 118 -9.19 -4.45 -29.66
CA TYR A 118 -9.30 -4.02 -28.27
C TYR A 118 -10.74 -3.71 -27.90
N GLN A 119 -11.05 -3.90 -26.62
CA GLN A 119 -12.28 -3.45 -25.97
C GLN A 119 -11.90 -2.48 -24.87
N GLU A 120 -12.40 -1.25 -24.94
CA GLU A 120 -12.24 -0.25 -23.89
C GLU A 120 -12.95 -0.71 -22.60
N ILE A 121 -12.26 -0.59 -21.47
CA ILE A 121 -12.79 -0.91 -20.14
C ILE A 121 -13.29 0.39 -19.51
N LEU A 122 -14.58 0.44 -19.20
CA LEU A 122 -15.20 1.59 -18.55
C LEU A 122 -15.72 1.26 -17.17
N ARG A 123 -15.57 2.21 -16.25
CA ARG A 123 -16.28 2.20 -14.96
C ARG A 123 -17.77 2.42 -15.18
N ASN A 124 -18.60 1.57 -14.59
CA ASN A 124 -20.05 1.71 -14.68
C ASN A 124 -20.60 2.43 -13.44
N ALA A 125 -21.04 3.67 -13.62
CA ALA A 125 -21.56 4.50 -12.52
C ALA A 125 -23.09 4.44 -12.37
N THR A 126 -23.81 3.61 -13.14
CA THR A 126 -25.29 3.60 -13.15
C THR A 126 -25.92 2.55 -12.24
N GLY A 127 -25.13 1.82 -11.45
CA GLY A 127 -25.59 0.77 -10.54
C GLY A 127 -26.11 1.28 -9.20
N SER A 128 -26.49 0.35 -8.33
CA SER A 128 -26.78 0.64 -6.91
C SER A 128 -25.53 1.16 -6.19
N ASN A 129 -25.68 1.76 -5.00
CA ASN A 129 -24.56 2.34 -4.26
C ASN A 129 -23.39 1.35 -4.03
N GLU A 130 -23.70 0.07 -3.81
CA GLU A 130 -22.69 -0.99 -3.60
C GLU A 130 -21.97 -1.38 -4.91
N GLU A 131 -22.55 -1.07 -6.06
CA GLU A 131 -22.04 -1.42 -7.39
C GLU A 131 -21.28 -0.27 -8.06
N VAL A 132 -21.56 0.99 -7.69
CA VAL A 132 -21.04 2.18 -8.40
C VAL A 132 -19.51 2.17 -8.55
N ASP A 133 -18.78 1.70 -7.54
CA ASP A 133 -17.31 1.58 -7.60
C ASP A 133 -16.80 0.15 -7.82
N ASN A 134 -17.70 -0.80 -8.01
CA ASN A 134 -17.41 -2.23 -8.15
C ASN A 134 -17.84 -2.81 -9.50
N SER A 135 -18.31 -1.97 -10.42
CA SER A 135 -18.85 -2.39 -11.71
C SER A 135 -18.06 -1.81 -12.88
N ILE A 136 -17.81 -2.66 -13.87
CA ILE A 136 -17.15 -2.31 -15.13
C ILE A 136 -17.99 -2.79 -16.32
N SER A 137 -17.70 -2.22 -17.49
CA SER A 137 -18.25 -2.68 -18.77
C SER A 137 -17.16 -2.67 -19.83
N LEU A 138 -17.25 -3.61 -20.78
CA LEU A 138 -16.41 -3.64 -21.96
C LEU A 138 -17.18 -3.06 -23.14
N LYS A 139 -16.58 -2.11 -23.86
CA LYS A 139 -17.13 -1.61 -25.12
C LYS A 139 -17.03 -2.69 -26.21
N ALA A 140 -17.75 -2.45 -27.32
CA ALA A 140 -17.65 -3.27 -28.51
C ALA A 140 -16.18 -3.30 -29.02
N PRO A 141 -15.71 -4.45 -29.53
CA PRO A 141 -14.35 -4.59 -30.02
C PRO A 141 -14.09 -3.67 -31.22
N LYS A 142 -12.92 -3.06 -31.24
CA LYS A 142 -12.40 -2.22 -32.33
C LYS A 142 -11.05 -2.75 -32.77
N VAL A 143 -10.68 -2.51 -34.03
CA VAL A 143 -9.32 -2.82 -34.52
C VAL A 143 -8.31 -1.96 -33.78
N LEU A 144 -7.26 -2.60 -33.25
CA LEU A 144 -6.12 -1.90 -32.67
C LEU A 144 -5.17 -1.49 -33.81
N VAL A 145 -4.91 -0.20 -33.90
CA VAL A 145 -3.88 0.35 -34.79
C VAL A 145 -2.68 0.69 -33.92
N PHE A 146 -1.54 0.07 -34.18
CA PHE A 146 -0.31 0.30 -33.44
C PHE A 146 0.29 1.67 -33.74
N ASP A 147 1.16 2.13 -32.82
CA ASP A 147 1.96 3.34 -32.96
C ASP A 147 1.13 4.64 -33.09
N GLN A 148 -0.10 4.61 -32.57
CA GLN A 148 -1.00 5.76 -32.52
C GLN A 148 -1.42 6.05 -31.07
N PRO A 149 -1.51 7.33 -30.65
CA PRO A 149 -2.04 7.69 -29.35
C PRO A 149 -3.51 7.28 -29.22
N MET A 150 -3.87 6.69 -28.09
CA MET A 150 -5.25 6.31 -27.80
C MET A 150 -5.80 7.16 -26.67
N GLU A 151 -7.01 7.70 -26.82
CA GLU A 151 -7.70 8.47 -25.76
C GLU A 151 -8.50 7.57 -24.81
N ILE A 152 -7.94 6.42 -24.41
CA ILE A 152 -8.57 5.48 -23.48
C ILE A 152 -7.62 5.13 -22.35
N ASN A 153 -8.14 4.95 -21.14
CA ASN A 153 -7.31 4.62 -19.99
C ASN A 153 -6.97 3.13 -19.91
N PHE A 154 -7.91 2.25 -20.23
CA PHE A 154 -7.80 0.83 -19.97
C PHE A 154 -8.41 0.03 -21.11
N MET A 155 -7.76 -1.07 -21.50
CA MET A 155 -8.31 -1.95 -22.53
C MET A 155 -8.00 -3.41 -22.27
N LYS A 156 -8.91 -4.27 -22.75
CA LYS A 156 -8.65 -5.68 -23.02
C LYS A 156 -8.27 -5.80 -24.49
N THR A 157 -7.10 -6.34 -24.78
CA THR A 157 -6.60 -6.61 -26.12
C THR A 157 -6.69 -8.09 -26.43
N THR A 158 -7.09 -8.43 -27.65
CA THR A 158 -7.10 -9.79 -28.19
C THR A 158 -6.38 -9.77 -29.53
N CYS A 159 -5.26 -10.48 -29.60
CA CYS A 159 -4.39 -10.56 -30.77
C CYS A 159 -4.41 -11.97 -31.38
N LYS A 160 -4.66 -12.05 -32.68
CA LYS A 160 -4.45 -13.25 -33.47
C LYS A 160 -3.00 -13.31 -33.90
N ILE A 161 -2.32 -14.39 -33.55
CA ILE A 161 -0.88 -14.57 -33.78
C ILE A 161 -0.73 -15.82 -34.64
N GLY A 162 -0.68 -15.65 -35.96
CA GLY A 162 -0.67 -16.78 -36.89
C GLY A 162 -1.93 -17.68 -36.79
N ASN A 163 -1.87 -18.87 -37.40
CA ASN A 163 -2.99 -19.82 -37.45
C ASN A 163 -2.89 -20.95 -36.41
N GLU A 164 -1.74 -21.10 -35.75
CA GLU A 164 -1.44 -22.24 -34.86
C GLU A 164 -1.54 -21.90 -33.37
N PHE A 165 -1.68 -20.62 -33.02
CA PHE A 165 -1.79 -20.18 -31.63
C PHE A 165 -3.21 -19.76 -31.27
N ASP A 166 -3.60 -20.05 -30.03
CA ASP A 166 -4.77 -19.43 -29.43
C ASP A 166 -4.59 -17.91 -29.38
N ASP A 167 -5.72 -17.19 -29.39
CA ASP A 167 -5.73 -15.74 -29.29
C ASP A 167 -4.97 -15.27 -28.03
N PHE A 168 -3.99 -14.38 -28.22
CA PHE A 168 -3.27 -13.77 -27.12
C PHE A 168 -4.11 -12.66 -26.52
N VAL A 169 -4.52 -12.85 -25.26
CA VAL A 169 -5.32 -11.88 -24.52
C VAL A 169 -4.48 -11.23 -23.44
N GLU A 170 -4.49 -9.89 -23.44
CA GLU A 170 -3.81 -9.09 -22.43
C GLU A 170 -4.68 -7.91 -22.03
N PHE A 171 -4.55 -7.47 -20.77
CA PHE A 171 -5.17 -6.25 -20.28
C PHE A 171 -4.07 -5.21 -20.12
N LEU A 172 -4.25 -4.04 -20.73
CA LEU A 172 -3.25 -2.99 -20.74
C LEU A 172 -3.76 -1.72 -20.05
N PRO A 173 -3.09 -1.25 -18.98
CA PRO A 173 -3.39 0.03 -18.36
C PRO A 173 -2.57 1.15 -19.00
N LEU A 174 -3.25 2.04 -19.70
CA LEU A 174 -2.67 3.15 -20.47
C LEU A 174 -2.72 4.46 -19.68
N THR A 175 -1.86 5.40 -20.08
CA THR A 175 -1.76 6.73 -19.49
C THR A 175 -1.86 7.80 -20.58
N PRO A 176 -3.04 7.98 -21.20
CA PRO A 176 -3.22 9.05 -22.18
C PRO A 176 -3.22 10.42 -21.51
N LEU A 177 -2.78 11.46 -22.22
CA LEU A 177 -2.99 12.84 -21.79
C LEU A 177 -4.48 13.19 -21.98
N ASN A 178 -5.21 13.27 -20.88
CA ASN A 178 -6.63 13.58 -20.92
C ASN A 178 -6.86 15.08 -21.11
N THR A 179 -7.54 15.45 -22.19
CA THR A 179 -7.82 16.85 -22.55
C THR A 179 -8.47 17.66 -21.43
N ASP A 180 -9.42 17.09 -20.69
CA ASP A 180 -10.11 17.79 -19.59
C ASP A 180 -9.19 17.95 -18.37
N VAL A 181 -8.33 16.97 -18.10
CA VAL A 181 -7.30 17.06 -17.06
C VAL A 181 -6.28 18.14 -17.42
N GLU A 182 -5.81 18.18 -18.66
CA GLU A 182 -4.84 19.18 -19.11
C GLU A 182 -5.43 20.60 -19.05
N LYS A 183 -6.68 20.80 -19.50
CA LYS A 183 -7.40 22.08 -19.33
C LYS A 183 -7.52 22.45 -17.85
N ARG A 184 -7.98 21.50 -17.01
CA ARG A 184 -8.09 21.66 -15.55
C ARG A 184 -6.77 22.09 -14.91
N CYS A 185 -5.62 21.66 -15.44
CA CYS A 185 -4.31 22.01 -14.90
C CYS A 185 -3.83 23.41 -15.36
N VAL A 186 -4.28 23.89 -16.52
CA VAL A 186 -3.91 25.21 -17.06
C VAL A 186 -4.77 26.34 -16.47
N ASP A 187 -6.07 26.10 -16.28
CA ASP A 187 -7.07 27.16 -16.04
C ASP A 187 -7.27 27.57 -14.56
N ARG A 188 -6.43 27.11 -13.63
CA ARG A 188 -6.68 27.32 -12.19
C ARG A 188 -6.28 28.68 -11.65
N ASN A 189 -7.07 29.14 -10.66
CA ASN A 189 -6.80 30.33 -9.86
C ASN A 189 -5.57 30.18 -8.94
N ILE A 190 -5.33 28.98 -8.39
CA ILE A 190 -4.15 28.67 -7.58
C ILE A 190 -3.23 27.81 -8.43
N LYS A 191 -2.04 28.35 -8.75
CA LYS A 191 -1.03 27.66 -9.55
C LYS A 191 0.20 27.38 -8.69
N ILE A 192 0.96 26.39 -9.11
CA ILE A 192 2.36 26.21 -8.70
C ILE A 192 3.10 27.52 -9.00
N LYS A 193 3.74 28.10 -7.98
CA LYS A 193 4.47 29.37 -8.10
C LYS A 193 5.99 29.21 -8.11
N VAL A 194 6.46 27.99 -7.84
CA VAL A 194 7.89 27.67 -7.85
C VAL A 194 8.37 27.31 -9.26
N GLN A 195 9.62 27.64 -9.57
CA GLN A 195 10.24 27.29 -10.86
C GLN A 195 10.49 25.79 -11.01
N LYS A 196 10.72 25.09 -9.89
CA LYS A 196 11.00 23.65 -9.83
C LYS A 196 9.97 22.95 -8.92
N PRO A 197 8.75 22.63 -9.42
CA PRO A 197 7.80 21.87 -8.63
C PRO A 197 8.32 20.47 -8.31
N LEU A 198 8.08 20.01 -7.09
CA LEU A 198 8.21 18.60 -6.73
C LEU A 198 6.93 17.85 -7.07
N ASN A 199 7.07 16.74 -7.76
CA ASN A 199 6.12 15.64 -7.80
C ASN A 199 6.09 14.92 -6.46
N VAL A 200 5.05 14.13 -6.23
CA VAL A 200 4.93 13.27 -5.05
C VAL A 200 4.57 11.87 -5.51
N ILE A 201 5.35 10.88 -5.08
CA ILE A 201 5.02 9.46 -5.22
C ILE A 201 4.91 8.87 -3.82
N PHE A 202 3.75 8.32 -3.50
CA PHE A 202 3.58 7.36 -2.42
C PHE A 202 3.63 5.96 -3.02
N LEU A 203 4.65 5.19 -2.64
CA LEU A 203 4.81 3.80 -3.03
C LEU A 203 4.66 2.95 -1.76
N GLY A 204 3.48 2.38 -1.56
CA GLY A 204 3.15 1.56 -0.39
C GLY A 204 3.20 0.08 -0.70
N ILE A 205 3.78 -0.73 0.18
CA ILE A 205 3.66 -2.20 0.16
C ILE A 205 3.11 -2.63 1.53
N ASP A 206 1.97 -3.31 1.53
CA ASP A 206 1.26 -3.75 2.74
C ASP A 206 2.12 -4.72 3.57
N SER A 207 1.95 -4.67 4.90
CA SER A 207 2.39 -5.73 5.83
C SER A 207 3.90 -5.91 5.98
N ILE A 208 4.71 -4.92 5.59
CA ILE A 208 6.18 -4.98 5.73
C ILE A 208 6.66 -4.14 6.92
N SER A 209 7.15 -4.82 7.96
CA SER A 209 7.86 -4.17 9.07
C SER A 209 9.25 -3.67 8.66
N ARG A 210 9.84 -2.73 9.40
CA ARG A 210 11.24 -2.32 9.20
C ARG A 210 12.21 -3.50 9.22
N LEU A 211 12.02 -4.44 10.15
CA LEU A 211 12.91 -5.60 10.27
C LEU A 211 12.64 -6.65 9.18
N ASN A 212 11.38 -6.82 8.76
CA ASN A 212 11.03 -7.67 7.62
C ASN A 212 11.63 -7.11 6.33
N PHE A 213 11.60 -5.79 6.13
CA PHE A 213 12.28 -5.12 5.02
C PHE A 213 13.77 -5.46 5.00
N ILE A 214 14.47 -5.34 6.13
CA ILE A 214 15.90 -5.69 6.25
C ILE A 214 16.17 -7.15 5.84
N ARG A 215 15.27 -8.07 6.19
CA ARG A 215 15.44 -9.50 5.87
C ARG A 215 15.12 -9.84 4.42
N HIS A 216 14.08 -9.23 3.86
CA HIS A 216 13.50 -9.65 2.59
C HIS A 216 13.82 -8.75 1.40
N PHE A 217 14.31 -7.52 1.62
CA PHE A 217 14.61 -6.55 0.56
C PHE A 217 16.10 -6.17 0.43
N PRO A 218 17.05 -7.12 0.43
CA PRO A 218 18.47 -6.78 0.42
C PRO A 218 18.90 -5.98 -0.82
N LYS A 219 18.39 -6.28 -2.02
CA LYS A 219 18.76 -5.54 -3.25
C LYS A 219 18.22 -4.12 -3.23
N SER A 220 16.95 -3.97 -2.86
CA SER A 220 16.31 -2.66 -2.75
C SER A 220 16.99 -1.82 -1.68
N GLN A 221 17.32 -2.42 -0.52
CA GLN A 221 18.02 -1.73 0.56
C GLN A 221 19.43 -1.27 0.17
N GLU A 222 20.19 -2.12 -0.53
CA GLU A 222 21.51 -1.77 -1.05
C GLU A 222 21.42 -0.60 -2.04
N TYR A 223 20.47 -0.66 -2.98
CA TYR A 223 20.29 0.39 -3.98
C TYR A 223 19.87 1.72 -3.34
N LEU A 224 18.90 1.69 -2.42
CA LEU A 224 18.50 2.86 -1.63
C LEU A 224 19.70 3.50 -0.94
N SER A 225 20.48 2.69 -0.20
CA SER A 225 21.60 3.18 0.60
C SER A 225 22.73 3.77 -0.25
N ARG A 226 23.02 3.17 -1.40
CA ARG A 226 24.13 3.59 -2.27
C ARG A 226 23.79 4.76 -3.18
N PHE A 227 22.57 4.80 -3.71
CA PHE A 227 22.23 5.73 -4.79
C PHE A 227 21.19 6.78 -4.40
N LEU A 228 20.30 6.48 -3.46
CA LEU A 228 19.14 7.35 -3.17
C LEU A 228 19.23 8.08 -1.83
N SER A 229 20.12 7.67 -0.93
CA SER A 229 20.33 8.30 0.40
C SER A 229 19.00 8.56 1.15
N PRO A 230 18.17 7.53 1.41
CA PRO A 230 16.84 7.71 1.99
C PRO A 230 16.91 8.27 3.41
N ILE A 231 15.99 9.17 3.74
CA ILE A 231 15.68 9.57 5.12
C ILE A 231 14.79 8.48 5.70
N THR A 232 15.37 7.61 6.52
CA THR A 232 14.66 6.47 7.12
C THR A 232 14.07 6.86 8.46
N MET A 233 12.74 6.85 8.57
CA MET A 233 12.04 7.22 9.81
C MET A 233 11.99 6.01 10.74
N GLU A 234 13.05 5.79 11.53
CA GLU A 234 13.21 4.56 12.31
C GLU A 234 12.17 4.38 13.41
N GLY A 235 11.63 5.50 13.93
CA GLY A 235 10.56 5.51 14.92
C GLY A 235 9.15 5.59 14.33
N TYR A 236 8.98 5.39 13.03
CA TYR A 236 7.65 5.40 12.41
C TYR A 236 6.80 4.25 12.96
N THR A 237 5.63 4.59 13.49
CA THR A 237 4.72 3.66 14.16
C THR A 237 3.30 3.84 13.63
N LYS A 238 2.63 2.72 13.37
CA LYS A 238 1.24 2.69 12.93
C LYS A 238 0.30 3.24 14.01
N VAL A 239 -0.87 3.74 13.61
CA VAL A 239 -1.90 4.27 14.52
C VAL A 239 -3.19 3.46 14.53
N GLY A 240 -3.28 2.47 13.65
CA GLY A 240 -4.41 1.57 13.50
C GLY A 240 -3.96 0.13 13.33
N ASP A 241 -4.92 -0.79 13.35
CA ASP A 241 -4.63 -2.21 13.31
C ASP A 241 -4.31 -2.69 11.87
N ASN A 242 -5.16 -2.39 10.87
CA ASN A 242 -4.99 -2.78 9.45
C ASN A 242 -4.73 -1.55 8.55
N THR A 243 -4.78 -1.75 7.24
CA THR A 243 -4.61 -0.76 6.16
C THR A 243 -5.45 0.50 6.32
N PHE A 244 -6.78 0.37 6.36
CA PHE A 244 -7.68 1.52 6.40
C PHE A 244 -7.38 2.54 7.53
N PRO A 245 -7.29 2.15 8.82
CA PRO A 245 -7.04 3.06 9.92
C PRO A 245 -5.61 3.63 9.95
N ASN A 246 -4.69 3.11 9.12
CA ASN A 246 -3.35 3.67 8.96
C ASN A 246 -3.23 4.59 7.73
N LEU A 247 -3.85 4.22 6.61
CA LEU A 247 -3.81 5.02 5.39
C LEU A 247 -4.74 6.24 5.43
N VAL A 248 -5.89 6.18 6.12
CA VAL A 248 -6.74 7.36 6.28
C VAL A 248 -6.00 8.52 6.95
N PRO A 249 -5.35 8.36 8.12
CA PRO A 249 -4.57 9.45 8.73
C PRO A 249 -3.34 9.85 7.91
N LEU A 250 -2.73 8.93 7.15
CA LEU A 250 -1.65 9.24 6.21
C LEU A 250 -2.09 10.18 5.08
N LEU A 251 -3.33 10.01 4.61
CA LEU A 251 -3.85 10.71 3.44
C LEU A 251 -4.72 11.92 3.76
N THR A 252 -5.27 12.00 4.98
CA THR A 252 -6.24 13.05 5.37
C THR A 252 -5.80 13.87 6.57
N GLY A 253 -4.82 13.38 7.33
CA GLY A 253 -4.45 14.01 8.60
C GLY A 253 -5.46 13.76 9.71
N HIS A 254 -6.48 12.93 9.51
CA HIS A 254 -7.45 12.59 10.54
C HIS A 254 -7.50 11.09 10.77
N TYR A 255 -7.73 10.67 12.01
CA TYR A 255 -8.06 9.28 12.29
C TYR A 255 -9.35 8.90 11.55
N TYR A 256 -9.48 7.64 11.14
CA TYR A 256 -10.60 7.22 10.30
C TYR A 256 -11.97 7.45 10.92
N GLN A 257 -12.07 7.42 12.25
CA GLN A 257 -13.31 7.67 13.01
C GLN A 257 -13.86 9.09 12.80
N HIS A 258 -13.04 10.03 12.32
CA HIS A 258 -13.52 11.35 11.97
C HIS A 258 -14.50 11.32 10.79
N TYR A 259 -14.36 10.34 9.89
CA TYR A 259 -15.17 10.21 8.68
C TYR A 259 -16.11 9.01 8.74
N TYR A 260 -15.56 7.85 9.13
CA TYR A 260 -16.21 6.55 8.97
C TYR A 260 -16.47 5.90 10.32
N ASP A 261 -17.73 5.53 10.54
CA ASP A 261 -18.21 4.77 11.68
C ASP A 261 -18.97 3.55 11.16
N GLU A 262 -18.57 2.36 11.62
CA GLU A 262 -19.17 1.08 11.25
C GLU A 262 -20.63 0.93 11.71
N THR A 263 -21.09 1.80 12.63
CA THR A 263 -22.47 1.76 13.12
C THR A 263 -23.39 2.74 12.39
N HIS A 264 -22.92 3.96 12.09
CA HIS A 264 -23.77 5.01 11.53
C HIS A 264 -23.49 5.33 10.04
N ASN A 265 -22.28 5.08 9.54
CA ASN A 265 -21.82 5.56 8.23
C ASN A 265 -21.32 4.45 7.28
N ARG A 266 -21.77 3.19 7.43
CA ARG A 266 -21.34 2.07 6.56
C ARG A 266 -21.53 2.33 5.07
N SER A 267 -22.57 3.09 4.72
CA SER A 267 -22.96 3.36 3.33
C SER A 267 -22.39 4.67 2.77
N MET A 268 -21.48 5.34 3.49
CA MET A 268 -20.86 6.57 2.98
C MET A 268 -19.95 6.27 1.79
N PHE A 269 -19.83 7.24 0.90
CA PHE A 269 -18.74 7.31 -0.08
C PHE A 269 -17.66 8.28 0.40
N PHE A 270 -16.44 8.12 -0.08
CA PHE A 270 -15.29 8.95 0.30
C PHE A 270 -15.09 10.20 -0.60
N ASP A 271 -16.06 10.52 -1.45
CA ASP A 271 -16.02 11.65 -2.40
C ASP A 271 -15.86 13.01 -1.73
N ASP A 272 -16.36 13.21 -0.51
CA ASP A 272 -16.25 14.48 0.22
C ASP A 272 -15.04 14.54 1.15
N VAL A 273 -14.30 13.43 1.29
CA VAL A 273 -13.09 13.39 2.13
C VAL A 273 -11.93 14.08 1.41
N GLU A 274 -11.27 15.01 2.10
CA GLU A 274 -10.23 15.84 1.52
C GLU A 274 -8.84 15.19 1.58
N PHE A 275 -8.62 14.19 0.74
CA PHE A 275 -7.35 13.49 0.63
C PHE A 275 -6.21 14.37 0.07
N SER A 276 -4.96 14.01 0.37
CA SER A 276 -3.75 14.64 -0.15
C SER A 276 -3.74 14.82 -1.67
N TRP A 277 -4.23 13.84 -2.44
CA TRP A 277 -4.33 13.98 -3.89
C TRP A 277 -5.31 15.08 -4.32
N LYS A 278 -6.39 15.34 -3.56
CA LYS A 278 -7.30 16.47 -3.85
C LYS A 278 -6.63 17.82 -3.57
N ILE A 279 -5.74 17.88 -2.58
CA ILE A 279 -4.92 19.08 -2.32
C ILE A 279 -4.02 19.36 -3.52
N PHE A 280 -3.29 18.36 -4.02
CA PHE A 280 -2.40 18.53 -5.17
C PHE A 280 -3.17 18.73 -6.48
N SER A 281 -4.30 18.05 -6.67
CA SER A 281 -5.24 18.33 -7.76
C SER A 281 -5.67 19.80 -7.73
N LYS A 282 -5.95 20.36 -6.54
CA LYS A 282 -6.26 21.79 -6.33
C LYS A 282 -5.17 22.71 -6.88
N LEU A 283 -3.90 22.33 -6.76
CA LEU A 283 -2.73 23.05 -7.23
C LEU A 283 -2.39 22.86 -8.73
N GLY A 284 -3.17 22.06 -9.46
CA GLY A 284 -2.93 21.79 -10.89
C GLY A 284 -2.03 20.58 -11.16
N TYR A 285 -1.87 19.68 -10.19
CA TYR A 285 -1.18 18.40 -10.41
C TYR A 285 -2.11 17.38 -11.08
N ARG A 286 -1.52 16.48 -11.88
CA ARG A 286 -2.17 15.23 -12.31
C ARG A 286 -2.13 14.22 -11.17
N THR A 287 -3.19 13.47 -10.98
CA THR A 287 -3.35 12.58 -9.84
C THR A 287 -3.55 11.13 -10.26
N LEU A 288 -2.85 10.21 -9.60
CA LEU A 288 -2.95 8.77 -9.81
C LEU A 288 -3.28 8.08 -8.48
N LEU A 289 -4.28 7.21 -8.49
CA LEU A 289 -4.55 6.22 -7.44
C LEU A 289 -4.52 4.82 -8.06
N ALA A 290 -3.57 3.99 -7.64
CA ALA A 290 -3.49 2.59 -8.04
C ALA A 290 -3.32 1.64 -6.85
N GLU A 291 -4.30 0.77 -6.68
CA GLU A 291 -4.29 -0.31 -5.69
C GLU A 291 -4.46 -1.64 -6.42
N ASP A 292 -3.63 -2.62 -6.07
CA ASP A 292 -3.81 -4.00 -6.50
C ASP A 292 -4.90 -4.69 -5.64
N ALA A 293 -5.20 -5.97 -5.92
CA ALA A 293 -6.16 -6.76 -5.12
C ALA A 293 -7.50 -6.03 -4.86
N PRO A 294 -8.29 -5.73 -5.92
CA PRO A 294 -9.41 -4.79 -5.85
C PRO A 294 -10.52 -5.17 -4.86
N GLU A 295 -10.62 -6.45 -4.48
CA GLU A 295 -11.56 -6.95 -3.47
C GLU A 295 -11.22 -6.48 -2.04
N ILE A 296 -9.92 -6.30 -1.72
CA ILE A 296 -9.43 -5.88 -0.42
C ILE A 296 -8.82 -4.47 -0.43
N ALA A 297 -8.99 -3.72 -1.52
CA ALA A 297 -8.52 -2.35 -1.65
C ALA A 297 -9.03 -1.45 -0.51
N THR A 298 -8.20 -0.48 -0.10
CA THR A 298 -8.32 0.27 1.16
C THR A 298 -9.70 0.85 1.40
N PHE A 299 -10.26 1.50 0.38
CA PHE A 299 -11.53 2.24 0.47
C PHE A 299 -12.75 1.42 0.04
N ASN A 300 -12.55 0.18 -0.44
CA ASN A 300 -13.61 -0.67 -0.98
C ASN A 300 -13.88 -1.92 -0.11
N TYR A 301 -12.91 -2.40 0.66
CA TYR A 301 -13.11 -3.54 1.56
C TYR A 301 -14.19 -3.22 2.61
N PHE A 302 -15.35 -3.90 2.51
CA PHE A 302 -16.57 -3.66 3.29
C PHE A 302 -17.10 -2.22 3.25
N ARG A 303 -16.79 -1.45 2.20
CA ARG A 303 -17.12 -0.02 2.06
C ARG A 303 -17.50 0.30 0.61
N ASN A 304 -18.24 1.38 0.41
CA ASN A 304 -18.73 1.76 -0.93
C ASN A 304 -17.66 2.35 -1.85
N GLY A 305 -16.46 2.67 -1.35
CA GLY A 305 -15.43 3.34 -2.13
C GLY A 305 -15.84 4.75 -2.54
N PHE A 306 -15.73 5.03 -3.82
CA PHE A 306 -15.99 6.36 -4.38
C PHE A 306 -17.16 6.33 -5.36
N LYS A 307 -17.98 7.38 -5.38
CA LYS A 307 -19.07 7.53 -6.35
C LYS A 307 -18.52 8.03 -7.69
N SER A 308 -17.60 8.99 -7.65
CA SER A 308 -16.84 9.50 -8.79
C SER A 308 -15.36 9.11 -8.66
N PRO A 309 -14.62 8.95 -9.77
CA PRO A 309 -13.19 8.65 -9.70
C PRO A 309 -12.44 9.65 -8.80
N PRO A 310 -11.70 9.20 -7.77
CA PRO A 310 -11.07 10.08 -6.80
C PRO A 310 -9.84 10.83 -7.32
N THR A 311 -9.30 10.39 -8.47
CA THR A 311 -8.09 10.90 -9.12
C THR A 311 -8.28 10.89 -10.65
N ASP A 312 -7.40 11.59 -11.37
CA ASP A 312 -7.45 11.69 -12.83
C ASP A 312 -7.17 10.33 -13.51
N TYR A 313 -6.25 9.55 -12.92
CA TYR A 313 -5.91 8.19 -13.32
C TYR A 313 -6.27 7.25 -12.17
N TYR A 314 -7.44 6.62 -12.27
CA TYR A 314 -7.95 5.71 -11.24
C TYR A 314 -7.90 4.27 -11.72
N TYR A 315 -6.96 3.48 -11.19
CA TYR A 315 -6.64 2.13 -11.67
C TYR A 315 -7.73 1.07 -11.43
N ARG A 316 -8.64 1.30 -10.48
CA ARG A 316 -9.61 0.29 -10.03
C ARG A 316 -10.41 -0.40 -11.15
N PRO A 317 -10.92 0.29 -12.19
CA PRO A 317 -11.65 -0.38 -13.27
C PRO A 317 -10.79 -1.40 -14.03
N PHE A 318 -9.49 -1.12 -14.20
CA PHE A 318 -8.55 -2.08 -14.77
C PHE A 318 -8.41 -3.31 -13.85
N ALA A 319 -8.12 -3.09 -12.57
CA ALA A 319 -7.95 -4.17 -11.60
C ALA A 319 -9.20 -5.08 -11.55
N LEU A 320 -10.40 -4.51 -11.50
CA LEU A 320 -11.67 -5.24 -11.53
C LEU A 320 -11.87 -6.02 -12.83
N ALA A 321 -11.51 -5.43 -13.98
CA ALA A 321 -11.65 -6.09 -15.26
C ALA A 321 -10.72 -7.30 -15.38
N VAL A 322 -9.48 -7.20 -14.88
CA VAL A 322 -8.56 -8.34 -14.83
C VAL A 322 -9.05 -9.37 -13.83
N GLU A 323 -9.43 -8.99 -12.60
CA GLU A 323 -9.85 -9.94 -11.56
C GLU A 323 -11.03 -10.82 -12.02
N ASN A 324 -11.97 -10.22 -12.77
CA ASN A 324 -13.16 -10.91 -13.29
C ASN A 324 -12.96 -11.58 -14.67
N SER A 325 -11.72 -11.70 -15.16
CA SER A 325 -11.42 -12.24 -16.49
C SER A 325 -10.96 -13.70 -16.48
N ASP A 326 -11.05 -14.35 -17.64
CA ASP A 326 -10.45 -15.68 -17.86
C ASP A 326 -8.93 -15.67 -17.69
N LEU A 327 -8.26 -14.54 -17.97
CA LEU A 327 -6.83 -14.38 -17.74
C LEU A 327 -6.51 -14.59 -16.26
N ARG A 328 -7.29 -13.97 -15.37
CA ARG A 328 -7.15 -14.17 -13.92
C ARG A 328 -7.53 -15.58 -13.51
N ALA A 329 -8.67 -16.10 -13.98
CA ALA A 329 -9.13 -17.45 -13.63
C ALA A 329 -8.11 -18.55 -13.98
N ASN A 330 -7.34 -18.36 -15.05
CA ASN A 330 -6.28 -19.27 -15.48
C ASN A 330 -4.91 -18.98 -14.84
N SER A 331 -4.77 -17.85 -14.15
CA SER A 331 -3.54 -17.48 -13.44
C SER A 331 -3.50 -18.09 -12.05
N LYS A 332 -2.30 -18.41 -11.54
CA LYS A 332 -2.11 -18.94 -10.18
C LYS A 332 -1.55 -17.86 -9.25
N GLY A 333 -2.01 -17.88 -7.99
CA GLY A 333 -1.45 -17.07 -6.92
C GLY A 333 -1.40 -15.57 -7.25
N GLN A 334 -0.19 -15.03 -7.32
CA GLN A 334 0.11 -13.60 -7.40
C GLN A 334 0.16 -13.03 -8.83
N CYS A 335 -0.23 -13.83 -9.83
CA CYS A 335 -0.03 -13.52 -11.25
C CYS A 335 -1.27 -12.96 -11.94
N PHE A 336 -1.01 -12.06 -12.89
CA PHE A 336 -1.89 -11.67 -14.00
C PHE A 336 -1.20 -12.09 -15.31
N GLY A 337 -1.53 -13.30 -15.79
CA GLY A 337 -0.84 -13.91 -16.92
C GLY A 337 0.63 -14.21 -16.58
N SER A 338 1.54 -13.71 -17.40
CA SER A 338 2.99 -13.96 -17.29
C SER A 338 3.74 -13.06 -16.30
N LYS A 339 3.06 -12.11 -15.64
CA LYS A 339 3.65 -11.18 -14.65
C LYS A 339 2.95 -11.27 -13.30
N MET A 340 3.65 -10.90 -12.22
CA MET A 340 2.97 -10.63 -10.95
C MET A 340 2.11 -9.37 -11.06
N GLU A 341 0.99 -9.31 -10.34
CA GLU A 341 0.15 -8.11 -10.30
C GLU A 341 0.92 -6.86 -9.84
N MET A 342 1.83 -7.00 -8.85
CA MET A 342 2.74 -5.93 -8.43
C MET A 342 3.57 -5.36 -9.59
N GLU A 343 4.07 -6.22 -10.48
CA GLU A 343 4.87 -5.78 -11.64
C GLU A 343 4.00 -5.00 -12.63
N VAL A 344 2.74 -5.40 -12.83
CA VAL A 344 1.78 -4.68 -13.68
C VAL A 344 1.51 -3.28 -13.13
N VAL A 345 1.30 -3.14 -11.83
CA VAL A 345 1.11 -1.83 -11.19
C VAL A 345 2.38 -0.97 -11.24
N TYR A 346 3.56 -1.59 -11.06
CA TYR A 346 4.84 -0.89 -11.22
C TYR A 346 5.05 -0.40 -12.65
N ASP A 347 4.76 -1.24 -13.66
CA ASP A 347 4.83 -0.84 -15.07
C ASP A 347 3.81 0.27 -15.38
N TYR A 348 2.65 0.28 -14.73
CA TYR A 348 1.70 1.38 -14.84
C TYR A 348 2.25 2.71 -14.28
N LEU A 349 2.94 2.68 -13.13
CA LEU A 349 3.63 3.86 -12.61
C LEU A 349 4.72 4.35 -13.57
N LYS A 350 5.53 3.45 -14.14
CA LYS A 350 6.56 3.81 -15.13
C LYS A 350 5.95 4.53 -16.33
N SER A 351 4.89 3.95 -16.91
CA SER A 351 4.15 4.55 -18.02
C SER A 351 3.59 5.94 -17.65
N PHE A 352 2.99 6.06 -16.46
CA PHE A 352 2.47 7.33 -15.96
C PHE A 352 3.57 8.38 -15.84
N THR A 353 4.71 8.05 -15.22
CA THR A 353 5.82 8.99 -15.04
C THR A 353 6.45 9.41 -16.37
N ASP A 354 6.56 8.50 -17.34
CA ASP A 354 7.07 8.85 -18.67
C ASP A 354 6.11 9.77 -19.44
N THR A 355 4.80 9.51 -19.36
CA THR A 355 3.78 10.39 -19.96
C THR A 355 3.81 11.78 -19.35
N MET A 356 3.91 11.89 -18.02
CA MET A 356 3.99 13.18 -17.35
C MET A 356 5.28 13.91 -17.75
N GLY A 357 6.40 13.18 -17.83
CA GLY A 357 7.71 13.75 -18.11
C GLY A 357 8.14 14.77 -17.06
N GLN A 358 9.04 15.68 -17.43
CA GLN A 358 9.60 16.65 -16.49
C GLN A 358 8.73 17.90 -16.27
N ASN A 359 7.71 18.12 -17.14
CA ASN A 359 6.97 19.39 -17.21
C ASN A 359 5.53 19.30 -16.71
N ARG A 360 5.05 18.11 -16.31
CA ARG A 360 3.68 17.93 -15.81
C ARG A 360 3.72 17.46 -14.36
N PRO A 361 3.58 18.38 -13.39
CA PRO A 361 3.62 18.03 -11.99
C PRO A 361 2.53 17.02 -11.63
N PHE A 362 2.88 16.00 -10.83
CA PHE A 362 1.96 14.92 -10.48
C PHE A 362 2.03 14.47 -9.02
N PHE A 363 0.93 13.90 -8.55
CA PHE A 363 0.79 13.21 -7.28
C PHE A 363 0.31 11.78 -7.56
N ALA A 364 1.13 10.78 -7.24
CA ALA A 364 0.79 9.38 -7.42
C ALA A 364 0.72 8.68 -6.06
N PHE A 365 -0.35 7.94 -5.82
CA PHE A 365 -0.50 7.06 -4.68
C PHE A 365 -0.69 5.62 -5.15
N LEU A 366 0.27 4.78 -4.81
CA LEU A 366 0.26 3.35 -5.08
C LEU A 366 0.25 2.59 -3.77
N PHE A 367 -0.58 1.55 -3.69
CA PHE A 367 -0.60 0.65 -2.53
C PHE A 367 -0.77 -0.80 -2.97
N LEU A 368 0.22 -1.63 -2.64
CA LEU A 368 0.36 -3.01 -3.10
C LEU A 368 0.14 -3.96 -1.92
N ALA A 369 -0.96 -4.70 -1.93
CA ALA A 369 -1.38 -5.60 -0.87
C ALA A 369 -1.19 -7.08 -1.22
N ARG A 370 -1.50 -7.54 -2.44
CA ARG A 370 -1.72 -8.98 -2.68
C ARG A 370 -0.55 -9.87 -2.29
N LEU A 371 0.66 -9.45 -2.68
CA LEU A 371 1.85 -10.28 -2.55
C LEU A 371 2.22 -10.55 -1.08
N THR A 372 2.03 -9.56 -0.21
CA THR A 372 2.65 -9.53 1.13
C THR A 372 1.63 -9.63 2.27
N HIS A 373 0.34 -9.59 1.97
CA HIS A 373 -0.74 -9.57 2.96
C HIS A 373 -0.71 -10.77 3.92
N ASP A 374 -0.65 -12.02 3.41
CA ASP A 374 -0.91 -13.22 4.23
C ASP A 374 0.33 -14.01 4.66
N VAL A 375 1.42 -13.95 3.89
CA VAL A 375 2.56 -14.88 4.00
C VAL A 375 3.85 -14.12 4.28
N PHE A 376 4.41 -14.33 5.48
CA PHE A 376 5.61 -13.64 5.97
C PHE A 376 6.79 -13.64 4.99
N ASN A 377 7.09 -14.79 4.37
CA ASN A 377 8.23 -14.93 3.48
C ASN A 377 7.97 -14.46 2.05
N PHE A 378 6.72 -14.17 1.66
CA PHE A 378 6.41 -13.68 0.31
C PHE A 378 6.95 -12.27 0.05
N ALA A 379 7.22 -11.50 1.11
CA ALA A 379 7.97 -10.26 1.04
C ALA A 379 9.27 -10.39 0.22
N GLY A 380 9.94 -11.53 0.27
CA GLY A 380 11.18 -11.75 -0.50
C GLY A 380 10.99 -11.76 -2.01
N TYR A 381 9.79 -12.05 -2.52
CA TYR A 381 9.51 -11.98 -3.97
C TYR A 381 9.36 -10.54 -4.46
N ALA A 382 9.12 -9.58 -3.57
CA ALA A 382 8.96 -8.17 -3.90
C ALA A 382 10.30 -7.43 -4.09
N ASP A 383 11.43 -7.99 -3.64
CA ASP A 383 12.73 -7.31 -3.66
C ASP A 383 13.20 -6.98 -5.06
N GLU A 384 13.20 -7.96 -5.98
CA GLU A 384 13.67 -7.74 -7.35
C GLU A 384 12.77 -6.73 -8.11
N PRO A 385 11.44 -6.87 -8.16
CA PRO A 385 10.59 -5.87 -8.80
C PRO A 385 10.74 -4.46 -8.21
N THR A 386 10.88 -4.37 -6.89
CA THR A 386 11.03 -3.07 -6.20
C THR A 386 12.38 -2.44 -6.52
N TYR A 387 13.46 -3.22 -6.50
CA TYR A 387 14.78 -2.78 -6.93
C TYR A 387 14.75 -2.23 -8.37
N GLN A 388 14.12 -2.96 -9.30
CA GLN A 388 14.03 -2.53 -10.69
C GLN A 388 13.21 -1.24 -10.85
N LEU A 389 12.12 -1.08 -10.11
CA LEU A 389 11.35 0.16 -10.10
C LEU A 389 12.16 1.34 -9.56
N LEU A 390 12.81 1.18 -8.39
CA LEU A 390 13.64 2.22 -7.79
C LEU A 390 14.79 2.64 -8.72
N LYS A 391 15.43 1.65 -9.36
CA LYS A 391 16.48 1.88 -10.34
C LYS A 391 15.97 2.66 -11.55
N TYR A 392 14.84 2.26 -12.11
CA TYR A 392 14.23 2.97 -13.23
C TYR A 392 13.85 4.42 -12.87
N LEU A 393 13.19 4.66 -11.73
CA LEU A 393 12.80 6.01 -11.31
C LEU A 393 14.02 6.93 -11.14
N HIS A 394 15.14 6.37 -10.67
CA HIS A 394 16.39 7.09 -10.53
C HIS A 394 17.08 7.37 -11.86
N GLU A 395 17.33 6.33 -12.67
CA GLU A 395 18.10 6.43 -13.91
C GLU A 395 17.37 7.17 -15.02
N SER A 396 16.04 7.13 -15.03
CA SER A 396 15.20 7.94 -15.92
C SER A 396 15.01 9.39 -15.43
N ASN A 397 15.75 9.82 -14.41
CA ASN A 397 15.71 11.18 -13.83
C ASN A 397 14.34 11.60 -13.28
N ILE A 398 13.42 10.66 -13.04
CA ILE A 398 12.10 10.95 -12.45
C ILE A 398 12.27 11.40 -11.00
N LEU A 399 13.23 10.84 -10.26
CA LEU A 399 13.53 11.26 -8.89
C LEU A 399 14.18 12.64 -8.78
N ASN A 400 14.60 13.28 -9.88
CA ASN A 400 15.23 14.61 -9.82
C ASN A 400 14.24 15.72 -9.46
N ASN A 401 12.95 15.52 -9.65
CA ASN A 401 11.90 16.46 -9.29
C ASN A 401 10.79 15.78 -8.48
N THR A 402 11.09 14.72 -7.72
CA THR A 402 10.07 13.94 -7.02
C THR A 402 10.43 13.70 -5.56
N MET A 403 9.48 13.98 -4.66
CA MET A 403 9.48 13.42 -3.31
C MET A 403 8.88 12.01 -3.36
N LEU A 404 9.70 10.99 -3.15
CA LEU A 404 9.25 9.60 -3.04
C LEU A 404 9.10 9.23 -1.56
N VAL A 405 7.89 8.88 -1.16
CA VAL A 405 7.57 8.27 0.12
C VAL A 405 7.38 6.77 -0.13
N PHE A 406 8.39 5.98 0.20
CA PHE A 406 8.38 4.52 0.07
C PHE A 406 8.13 3.90 1.45
N PHE A 407 7.00 3.22 1.63
CA PHE A 407 6.50 2.91 2.98
C PHE A 407 5.68 1.62 3.05
N SER A 408 5.42 1.20 4.30
CA SER A 408 4.34 0.29 4.65
C SER A 408 3.42 0.95 5.68
N ASP A 409 2.20 0.45 5.80
CA ASP A 409 1.17 0.92 6.72
C ASP A 409 1.20 0.19 8.08
N HIS A 410 1.55 -1.10 8.07
CA HIS A 410 1.84 -1.95 9.22
C HIS A 410 2.84 -3.07 8.87
N GLY A 411 3.29 -3.83 9.87
CA GLY A 411 3.96 -5.11 9.63
C GLY A 411 2.96 -6.27 9.55
N ILE A 412 3.44 -7.48 9.29
CA ILE A 412 2.54 -8.61 9.04
C ILE A 412 1.62 -8.91 10.22
N ARG A 413 0.35 -9.18 9.91
CA ARG A 413 -0.69 -9.48 10.90
C ARG A 413 -0.96 -10.96 11.13
N TYR A 414 -0.35 -11.82 10.33
CA TYR A 414 -0.59 -13.25 10.29
C TYR A 414 0.68 -14.07 10.57
N GLY A 415 0.49 -15.36 10.80
CA GLY A 415 1.57 -16.33 10.92
C GLY A 415 2.23 -16.42 12.30
N LYS A 416 3.16 -17.37 12.44
CA LYS A 416 3.79 -17.71 13.73
C LYS A 416 4.61 -16.57 14.32
N ILE A 417 5.11 -15.64 13.51
CA ILE A 417 5.91 -14.52 13.99
C ILE A 417 5.15 -13.63 14.98
N ARG A 418 3.83 -13.51 14.84
CA ARG A 418 2.96 -12.77 15.78
C ARG A 418 3.03 -13.27 17.22
N LYS A 419 3.49 -14.51 17.43
CA LYS A 419 3.65 -15.11 18.76
C LYS A 419 4.97 -14.73 19.44
N THR A 420 5.92 -14.14 18.72
CA THR A 420 7.19 -13.70 19.27
C THR A 420 7.09 -12.26 19.75
N ARG A 421 7.90 -11.89 20.75
CA ARG A 421 7.96 -10.50 21.23
C ARG A 421 8.36 -9.53 20.12
N ILE A 422 9.34 -9.90 19.29
CA ILE A 422 9.77 -9.08 18.14
C ILE A 422 8.64 -8.93 17.13
N GLY A 423 7.88 -9.98 16.83
CA GLY A 423 6.76 -9.91 15.89
C GLY A 423 5.68 -8.92 16.31
N GLN A 424 5.45 -8.76 17.62
CA GLN A 424 4.53 -7.74 18.14
C GLN A 424 5.05 -6.31 17.87
N TYR A 425 6.36 -6.07 17.98
CA TYR A 425 6.94 -4.77 17.62
C TYR A 425 6.96 -4.55 16.11
N GLU A 426 7.38 -5.57 15.35
CA GLU A 426 7.44 -5.51 13.90
C GLU A 426 6.09 -5.15 13.27
N GLU A 427 5.01 -5.73 13.78
CA GLU A 427 3.69 -5.41 13.28
C GLU A 427 3.30 -3.94 13.48
N ARG A 428 3.83 -3.29 14.52
CA ARG A 428 3.54 -1.88 14.83
C ARG A 428 4.50 -0.90 14.16
N MET A 429 5.64 -1.38 13.67
CA MET A 429 6.73 -0.58 13.12
C MET A 429 7.00 -0.94 11.65
N PRO A 430 6.10 -0.51 10.73
CA PRO A 430 6.35 -0.58 9.30
C PRO A 430 7.60 0.21 8.88
N PHE A 431 8.15 -0.12 7.72
CA PHE A 431 9.23 0.69 7.15
C PHE A 431 8.69 2.03 6.60
N MET A 432 9.55 3.06 6.61
CA MET A 432 9.24 4.38 6.08
C MET A 432 10.53 5.05 5.60
N HIS A 433 10.65 5.22 4.28
CA HIS A 433 11.75 5.89 3.61
C HIS A 433 11.24 7.10 2.84
N ILE A 434 11.82 8.26 3.10
CA ILE A 434 11.55 9.49 2.36
C ILE A 434 12.79 9.84 1.53
N ILE A 435 12.61 9.93 0.22
CA ILE A 435 13.65 10.32 -0.73
C ILE A 435 13.25 11.68 -1.32
N LEU A 436 14.18 12.62 -1.30
CA LEU A 436 14.01 13.98 -1.81
C LEU A 436 15.17 14.31 -2.75
N PRO A 437 14.96 15.14 -3.79
CA PRO A 437 16.03 15.53 -4.68
C PRO A 437 17.12 16.28 -3.94
N ARG A 438 18.38 16.07 -4.34
CA ARG A 438 19.52 16.68 -3.63
C ARG A 438 19.48 18.21 -3.67
N TRP A 439 19.03 18.80 -4.77
CA TRP A 439 18.90 20.25 -4.89
C TRP A 439 17.89 20.80 -3.86
N PHE A 440 16.77 20.11 -3.63
CA PHE A 440 15.75 20.55 -2.67
C PHE A 440 16.31 20.57 -1.24
N LEU A 441 17.04 19.51 -0.86
CA LEU A 441 17.68 19.46 0.46
C LEU A 441 18.77 20.53 0.63
N ASN A 442 19.56 20.78 -0.43
CA ASN A 442 20.60 21.81 -0.41
C ASN A 442 20.02 23.23 -0.31
N GLU A 443 18.90 23.50 -0.99
CA GLU A 443 18.19 24.80 -0.95
C GLU A 443 17.42 24.98 0.38
N HIS A 444 16.98 23.88 1.01
CA HIS A 444 16.21 23.89 2.26
C HIS A 444 16.97 23.20 3.42
N GLN A 445 18.13 23.74 3.79
CA GLN A 445 19.01 23.13 4.82
C GLN A 445 18.34 22.92 6.18
N ILE A 446 17.42 23.81 6.59
CA ILE A 446 16.63 23.65 7.83
C ILE A 446 15.72 22.42 7.73
N ILE A 447 15.05 22.23 6.60
CA ILE A 447 14.21 21.06 6.33
C ILE A 447 15.07 19.79 6.39
N GLN A 448 16.24 19.80 5.73
CA GLN A 448 17.17 18.67 5.76
C GLN A 448 17.60 18.32 7.20
N LYS A 449 18.01 19.33 7.98
CA LYS A 449 18.39 19.13 9.39
C LYS A 449 17.25 18.51 10.19
N ASN A 450 16.03 19.05 10.06
CA ASN A 450 14.87 18.57 10.80
C ASN A 450 14.50 17.13 10.42
N LEU A 451 14.54 16.81 9.13
CA LEU A 451 14.31 15.45 8.64
C LEU A 451 15.32 14.45 9.23
N ILE A 452 16.61 14.81 9.24
CA ILE A 452 17.66 13.97 9.85
C ILE A 452 17.41 13.79 11.34
N THR A 453 17.12 14.86 12.09
CA THR A 453 16.79 14.77 13.52
C THR A 453 15.57 13.86 13.75
N ASN A 454 14.54 13.99 12.91
CA ASN A 454 13.30 13.25 13.02
C ASN A 454 13.44 11.75 12.72
N THR A 455 14.52 11.30 12.07
CA THR A 455 14.80 9.86 11.89
C THR A 455 14.87 9.11 13.23
N LYS A 456 15.28 9.80 14.30
CA LYS A 456 15.38 9.29 15.68
C LYS A 456 14.27 9.78 16.60
N ARG A 457 13.11 10.13 16.02
CA ARG A 457 11.90 10.52 16.75
C ARG A 457 10.77 9.53 16.46
N LEU A 458 9.85 9.37 17.42
CA LEU A 458 8.60 8.66 17.18
C LEU A 458 7.78 9.44 16.15
N THR A 459 7.42 8.84 15.02
CA THR A 459 6.60 9.49 13.98
C THR A 459 5.40 8.63 13.60
N THR A 460 4.39 9.23 13.00
CA THR A 460 3.09 8.59 12.72
C THR A 460 2.58 8.96 11.32
N PRO A 461 1.58 8.25 10.78
CA PRO A 461 0.91 8.64 9.53
C PRO A 461 0.46 10.11 9.46
N LEU A 462 0.01 10.66 10.59
CA LEU A 462 -0.44 12.06 10.70
C LEU A 462 0.69 13.07 10.39
N ASP A 463 1.92 12.72 10.77
CA ASP A 463 3.11 13.56 10.54
C ASP A 463 3.50 13.54 9.07
N VAL A 464 3.33 12.40 8.41
CA VAL A 464 3.52 12.25 6.96
C VAL A 464 2.49 13.11 6.21
N HIS A 465 1.20 13.03 6.56
CA HIS A 465 0.18 13.90 5.98
C HIS A 465 0.53 15.39 6.15
N SER A 466 0.92 15.78 7.36
CA SER A 466 1.32 17.16 7.67
C SER A 466 2.54 17.59 6.82
N THR A 467 3.44 16.67 6.51
CA THR A 467 4.58 16.94 5.62
C THR A 467 4.12 17.21 4.20
N ILE A 468 3.13 16.47 3.71
CA ILE A 468 2.55 16.66 2.38
C ILE A 468 1.80 17.99 2.28
N CYS A 469 1.02 18.38 3.31
CA CYS A 469 0.38 19.69 3.36
C CYS A 469 1.40 20.82 3.41
N HIS A 470 2.48 20.68 4.18
CA HIS A 470 3.56 21.67 4.20
C HIS A 470 4.28 21.76 2.85
N LEU A 471 4.51 20.63 2.16
CA LEU A 471 5.04 20.62 0.79
C LEU A 471 4.10 21.36 -0.16
N ALA A 472 2.78 21.12 -0.07
CA ALA A 472 1.79 21.84 -0.88
C ALA A 472 1.90 23.36 -0.68
N SER A 473 2.04 23.84 0.56
CA SER A 473 2.27 25.27 0.86
C SER A 473 3.55 25.80 0.23
N LEU A 474 4.65 25.02 0.25
CA LEU A 474 5.91 25.41 -0.38
C LEU A 474 5.78 25.53 -1.90
N MET A 475 5.07 24.60 -2.55
CA MET A 475 4.91 24.59 -4.01
C MET A 475 3.98 25.70 -4.52
N SER A 476 2.94 26.05 -3.75
CA SER A 476 1.98 27.10 -4.11
C SER A 476 2.40 28.49 -3.65
N GLY A 477 3.31 28.60 -2.68
CA GLY A 477 3.57 29.84 -1.96
C GLY A 477 2.34 30.35 -1.19
N ASP A 478 1.42 29.46 -0.83
CA ASP A 478 0.17 29.75 -0.14
C ASP A 478 0.08 28.90 1.13
N THR A 479 0.01 29.58 2.28
CA THR A 479 -0.01 28.95 3.60
C THR A 479 -1.38 28.39 3.98
N GLN A 480 -2.40 28.43 3.11
CA GLN A 480 -3.73 27.89 3.43
C GLN A 480 -3.68 26.41 3.87
N TRP A 481 -2.73 25.62 3.36
CA TRP A 481 -2.57 24.21 3.73
C TRP A 481 -1.89 24.02 5.09
N ASP A 482 -1.26 25.06 5.65
CA ASP A 482 -0.67 25.02 6.99
C ASP A 482 -1.75 24.86 8.08
N SER A 483 -2.99 25.28 7.79
CA SER A 483 -4.14 25.07 8.68
C SER A 483 -4.47 23.59 8.89
N LYS A 484 -4.01 22.71 7.97
CA LYS A 484 -4.28 21.27 7.96
C LYS A 484 -3.16 20.41 8.55
N LEU A 485 -2.14 21.05 9.13
CA LEU A 485 -1.03 20.34 9.76
C LEU A 485 -1.45 19.63 11.07
N LYS A 486 -2.66 19.84 11.58
CA LYS A 486 -3.11 19.25 12.85
C LYS A 486 -3.96 18.00 12.58
N PRO A 487 -3.85 16.95 13.42
CA PRO A 487 -3.11 16.85 14.67
C PRO A 487 -1.65 16.39 14.53
N GLY A 488 -1.15 16.15 13.32
CA GLY A 488 0.25 15.77 13.09
C GLY A 488 1.24 16.93 13.26
N ILE A 489 2.51 16.65 13.00
CA ILE A 489 3.57 17.65 12.87
C ILE A 489 4.35 17.34 11.60
N SER A 490 4.47 18.32 10.70
CA SER A 490 5.29 18.19 9.50
C SER A 490 6.71 17.78 9.84
N LEU A 491 7.23 16.76 9.17
CA LEU A 491 8.59 16.25 9.32
C LEU A 491 9.66 17.23 8.83
N PHE A 492 9.24 18.30 8.12
CA PHE A 492 10.10 19.44 7.78
C PHE A 492 10.34 20.37 8.99
N ARG A 493 9.63 20.17 10.11
CA ARG A 493 9.87 20.82 11.40
C ARG A 493 10.47 19.80 12.36
N GLU A 494 11.34 20.26 13.26
CA GLU A 494 11.87 19.38 14.30
C GLU A 494 10.73 18.90 15.21
N ARG A 495 10.67 17.59 15.44
CA ARG A 495 9.70 16.98 16.34
C ARG A 495 10.22 16.96 17.77
N ASP A 496 9.35 17.33 18.70
CA ASP A 496 9.68 17.40 20.13
C ASP A 496 10.13 16.02 20.67
N PRO A 497 11.34 15.90 21.26
CA PRO A 497 11.82 14.69 21.93
C PRO A 497 10.90 14.17 23.04
N ASN A 498 10.05 15.01 23.61
CA ASN A 498 9.09 14.65 24.66
C ASN A 498 7.79 14.04 24.11
N THR A 499 7.65 13.96 22.78
CA THR A 499 6.47 13.37 22.14
C THR A 499 6.28 11.94 22.60
N LYS A 500 5.14 11.66 23.23
CA LYS A 500 4.73 10.31 23.62
C LYS A 500 3.84 9.73 22.53
N ASN A 501 3.81 8.40 22.43
CA ASN A 501 2.75 7.75 21.67
C ASN A 501 1.46 7.96 22.45
N VAL A 502 0.61 8.89 22.02
CA VAL A 502 -0.70 9.13 22.63
C VAL A 502 -1.74 8.86 21.57
N SER A 503 -2.08 7.59 21.36
CA SER A 503 -3.34 7.23 20.73
C SER A 503 -4.47 7.60 21.71
N ARG A 504 -4.83 8.88 21.74
CA ARG A 504 -5.91 9.43 22.58
C ARG A 504 -7.29 9.18 21.98
N VAL A 505 -7.46 8.05 21.27
CA VAL A 505 -8.79 7.61 20.86
C VAL A 505 -9.39 6.90 22.07
N GLN A 506 -10.30 7.59 22.76
CA GLN A 506 -11.10 7.00 23.83
C GLN A 506 -11.74 5.69 23.33
N GLY A 507 -11.51 4.59 24.04
CA GLY A 507 -12.22 3.32 23.82
C GLY A 507 -11.51 2.26 22.98
N LEU A 508 -10.34 2.51 22.40
CA LEU A 508 -9.53 1.46 21.75
C LEU A 508 -8.45 0.95 22.70
N THR A 509 -8.30 -0.38 22.77
CA THR A 509 -7.23 -1.07 23.48
C THR A 509 -5.85 -0.57 23.01
N PRO A 510 -4.78 -0.70 23.82
CA PRO A 510 -3.46 -0.16 23.52
C PRO A 510 -2.75 -0.95 22.41
N THR A 511 -3.27 -0.95 21.20
CA THR A 511 -2.79 -1.79 20.10
C THR A 511 -1.63 -1.16 19.32
N GLY A 512 -1.34 0.13 19.49
CA GLY A 512 -0.28 0.86 18.75
C GLY A 512 0.99 1.23 19.53
N PHE A 513 1.14 0.82 20.79
CA PHE A 513 2.26 1.28 21.63
C PHE A 513 3.54 0.46 21.42
N THR A 514 4.58 1.11 20.89
CA THR A 514 5.96 0.59 20.79
C THR A 514 6.90 1.25 21.80
N CYS A 515 6.52 2.42 22.33
CA CYS A 515 7.27 3.10 23.37
C CYS A 515 7.08 2.37 24.70
N GLN A 516 8.12 1.69 25.19
CA GLN A 516 8.14 1.06 26.50
C GLN A 516 9.33 1.58 27.30
N VAL A 517 9.04 2.32 28.37
CA VAL A 517 10.02 2.66 29.41
C VAL A 517 9.80 1.66 30.53
N SER A 518 10.53 0.53 30.51
CA SER A 518 10.52 -0.40 31.64
C SER A 518 11.25 0.25 32.81
N LYS A 519 10.50 0.61 33.86
CA LYS A 519 11.10 1.06 35.12
C LYS A 519 11.05 -0.09 36.12
N PRO A 520 12.16 -0.44 36.79
CA PRO A 520 12.10 -1.36 37.90
C PRO A 520 11.16 -0.78 38.96
N ILE A 521 10.12 -1.52 39.31
CA ILE A 521 9.20 -1.23 40.41
C ILE A 521 9.60 -2.06 41.61
N SER A 522 9.45 -1.52 42.81
CA SER A 522 9.86 -2.24 44.02
C SER A 522 8.97 -3.48 44.22
N LYS A 523 9.57 -4.61 44.61
CA LYS A 523 8.84 -5.82 45.01
C LYS A 523 7.93 -5.57 46.23
N ASP A 524 8.18 -4.48 46.96
CA ASP A 524 7.40 -4.08 48.11
C ASP A 524 6.17 -3.23 47.78
N GLU A 525 6.02 -2.80 46.52
CA GLU A 525 4.80 -2.10 46.10
C GLU A 525 3.59 -3.02 46.21
N SER A 526 2.50 -2.48 46.77
CA SER A 526 1.25 -3.21 46.98
C SER A 526 0.70 -3.81 45.68
N ALA A 527 0.77 -3.07 44.57
CA ALA A 527 0.34 -3.54 43.26
C ALA A 527 1.12 -4.78 42.79
N VAL A 528 2.43 -4.83 43.04
CA VAL A 528 3.29 -5.97 42.68
C VAL A 528 2.93 -7.19 43.52
N ARG A 529 2.74 -7.01 44.83
CA ARG A 529 2.34 -8.09 45.75
C ARG A 529 0.96 -8.66 45.39
N ILE A 530 -0.03 -7.80 45.15
CA ILE A 530 -1.38 -8.20 44.74
C ILE A 530 -1.36 -8.97 43.41
N ALA A 531 -0.58 -8.51 42.43
CA ALA A 531 -0.43 -9.19 41.16
C ALA A 531 0.19 -10.59 41.35
N ALA A 532 1.26 -10.69 42.13
CA ALA A 532 1.91 -11.97 42.44
C ALA A 532 0.98 -12.94 43.17
N GLU A 533 0.24 -12.46 44.19
CA GLU A 533 -0.76 -13.26 44.91
C GLU A 533 -1.88 -13.74 43.98
N THR A 534 -2.36 -12.88 43.09
CA THR A 534 -3.40 -13.22 42.10
C THR A 534 -2.94 -14.31 41.16
N VAL A 535 -1.69 -14.24 40.67
CA VAL A 535 -1.10 -15.29 39.82
C VAL A 535 -1.00 -16.61 40.60
N ILE A 536 -0.49 -16.58 41.84
CA ILE A 536 -0.39 -17.77 42.70
C ILE A 536 -1.76 -18.38 42.95
N GLN A 537 -2.77 -17.58 43.28
CA GLN A 537 -4.13 -18.06 43.52
C GLN A 537 -4.76 -18.65 42.25
N THR A 538 -4.49 -18.05 41.09
CA THR A 538 -4.99 -18.55 39.80
C THR A 538 -4.36 -19.90 39.47
N LEU A 539 -3.04 -20.04 39.64
CA LEU A 539 -2.33 -21.32 39.44
C LEU A 539 -2.83 -22.41 40.39
N LYS A 540 -3.09 -22.07 41.66
CA LYS A 540 -3.65 -22.99 42.65
C LYS A 540 -5.07 -23.47 42.32
N LYS A 541 -5.82 -22.75 41.49
CA LYS A 541 -7.16 -23.16 41.01
C LYS A 541 -7.11 -24.01 39.74
N MET A 542 -5.95 -24.09 39.09
CA MET A 542 -5.74 -24.87 37.86
C MET A 542 -5.15 -26.27 38.14
N VAL A 543 -4.65 -26.49 39.37
CA VAL A 543 -4.27 -27.80 39.94
C VAL A 543 -5.44 -28.31 40.76
#